data_AF-A0A2N2HCX3-F1
#
_entry.id   AF-A0A2N2HCX3-F1
#
_cell.length_a   1.000
_cell.length_b   1.000
_cell.length_c   1.000
_cell.angle_alpha   90.00
_cell.angle_beta   90.00
_cell.angle_gamma   90.00
#
_symmetry.space_group_name_H-M   'P 1'
#
loop_
_entity.id
_entity.type
_entity.pdbx_description
1 polymer ?
#
loop_
_entity_poly.entity_id
_entity_poly.type
_entity_poly.pdbx_seq_one_letter_code
_entity_poly.pdbx_strand_id
1 'polypeptide(L)'
;MPLPLAHTMVGLTTNEVLGRGSAPPDWKTVIFIVVLSNLPDLDIAAGLLVHGNGCAFHRGPTHSIAFALLAGVLATNLSKLWPAIPRMNWMHSFLIILSHVISDLLFTKSPVSLLWPLETHWVDGVSGWGESLMPIFLEAYKDVWVLLICLIMMMLVRLAGTVKERSRTDLADYRFSEVSKDQRR
;
A
#
# COMPACT_ATOMS: atom_id res chain seq x y z
N MET A 1 7.76 1.35 14.67
CA MET A 1 7.37 0.80 13.36
C MET A 1 5.90 1.08 13.17
N PRO A 2 5.47 1.47 11.97
CA PRO A 2 4.04 1.52 11.69
C PRO A 2 3.44 0.15 12.01
N LEU A 3 2.27 0.11 12.63
CA LEU A 3 1.53 -1.11 12.89
C LEU A 3 0.78 -1.54 11.62
N PRO A 4 0.22 -2.76 11.58
CA PRO A 4 -0.50 -3.25 10.40
C PRO A 4 -1.58 -2.30 9.88
N LEU A 5 -2.25 -1.58 10.80
CA LEU A 5 -3.25 -0.58 10.44
C LEU A 5 -2.65 0.63 9.71
N ALA A 6 -1.48 1.11 10.14
CA ALA A 6 -0.79 2.20 9.50
C ALA A 6 -0.30 1.81 8.10
N HIS A 7 0.29 0.62 7.97
CA HIS A 7 0.70 0.07 6.67
C HIS A 7 -0.49 -0.08 5.71
N THR A 8 -1.62 -0.54 6.23
CA THR A 8 -2.88 -0.59 5.47
C THR A 8 -3.28 0.79 4.95
N MET A 9 -3.24 1.83 5.80
CA MET A 9 -3.60 3.19 5.39
C MET A 9 -2.63 3.79 4.38
N VAL A 10 -1.33 3.50 4.50
CA VAL A 10 -0.33 3.89 3.50
C VAL A 10 -0.60 3.17 2.17
N GLY A 11 -0.94 1.88 2.20
CA GLY A 11 -1.32 1.12 1.01
C GLY A 11 -2.58 1.66 0.32
N LEU A 12 -3.63 1.99 1.08
CA LEU A 12 -4.84 2.61 0.56
C LEU A 12 -4.57 3.99 -0.03
N THR A 13 -3.75 4.80 0.63
CA THR A 13 -3.34 6.12 0.13
C THR A 13 -2.53 5.99 -1.16
N THR A 14 -1.63 5.00 -1.24
CA THR A 14 -0.87 4.69 -2.45
C THR A 14 -1.82 4.33 -3.59
N ASN A 15 -2.82 3.49 -3.35
CA ASN A 15 -3.84 3.16 -4.34
C ASN A 15 -4.61 4.41 -4.80
N GLU A 16 -5.00 5.29 -3.88
CA GLU A 16 -5.72 6.54 -4.20
C GLU A 16 -4.89 7.48 -5.09
N VAL A 17 -3.60 7.64 -4.77
CA VAL A 17 -2.65 8.44 -5.56
C VAL A 17 -2.47 7.86 -6.95
N LEU A 18 -2.29 6.54 -7.07
CA LEU A 18 -2.15 5.85 -8.35
C LEU A 18 -3.44 5.93 -9.19
N GLY A 19 -4.59 5.81 -8.54
CA GLY A 19 -5.92 5.98 -9.12
C GLY A 19 -6.27 7.44 -9.42
N ARG A 20 -5.42 8.41 -9.04
CA ARG A 20 -5.62 9.86 -9.27
C ARG A 20 -6.96 10.39 -8.77
N GLY A 21 -7.45 9.89 -7.63
CA GLY A 21 -8.73 10.34 -7.08
C GLY A 21 -9.95 9.79 -7.81
N SER A 22 -9.79 8.65 -8.50
CA SER A 22 -10.91 7.91 -9.09
C SER A 22 -11.93 7.46 -8.03
N ALA A 23 -13.03 6.86 -8.47
CA ALA A 23 -14.03 6.29 -7.57
C ALA A 23 -13.40 5.40 -6.49
N PRO A 24 -13.94 5.41 -5.25
CA PRO A 24 -13.42 4.61 -4.16
C PRO A 24 -13.37 3.12 -4.54
N PRO A 25 -12.32 2.39 -4.13
CA PRO A 25 -12.20 0.96 -4.40
C PRO A 25 -13.37 0.19 -3.78
N ASP A 26 -13.80 -0.88 -4.43
CA ASP A 26 -14.76 -1.82 -3.84
C ASP A 26 -14.16 -2.53 -2.62
N TRP A 27 -15.01 -3.14 -1.79
CA TRP A 27 -14.58 -3.79 -0.56
C TRP A 27 -13.58 -4.95 -0.80
N LYS A 28 -13.66 -5.64 -1.94
CA LYS A 28 -12.72 -6.73 -2.29
C LYS A 28 -11.34 -6.15 -2.57
N THR A 29 -11.29 -5.03 -3.27
CA THR A 29 -10.08 -4.28 -3.57
C THR A 29 -9.47 -3.72 -2.29
N VAL A 30 -10.29 -3.20 -1.37
CA VAL A 30 -9.83 -2.79 -0.04
C VAL A 30 -9.17 -3.97 0.70
N ILE A 31 -9.82 -5.13 0.78
CA ILE A 31 -9.23 -6.32 1.43
C ILE A 31 -7.94 -6.74 0.73
N PHE A 32 -7.91 -6.71 -0.60
CA PHE A 32 -6.71 -7.07 -1.34
C PHE A 32 -5.55 -6.11 -1.04
N ILE A 33 -5.82 -4.80 -0.94
CA ILE A 33 -4.82 -3.80 -0.52
C ILE A 33 -4.37 -4.06 0.91
N VAL A 34 -5.27 -4.39 1.85
CA VAL A 34 -4.91 -4.77 3.24
C VAL A 34 -3.92 -5.94 3.22
N VAL A 35 -4.20 -6.98 2.44
CA VAL A 35 -3.32 -8.15 2.33
C VAL A 35 -1.96 -7.76 1.74
N LEU A 36 -1.93 -7.03 0.63
CA LEU A 36 -0.67 -6.68 -0.04
C LEU A 36 0.18 -5.71 0.79
N SER A 37 -0.45 -4.73 1.44
CA SER A 37 0.26 -3.75 2.26
C SER A 37 0.86 -4.33 3.53
N ASN A 38 0.38 -5.48 4.02
CA ASN A 38 0.95 -6.17 5.19
C ASN A 38 1.72 -7.44 4.82
N LEU A 39 1.86 -7.72 3.52
CA LEU A 39 2.50 -8.94 3.04
C LEU A 39 3.94 -9.11 3.56
N PRO A 40 4.77 -8.04 3.65
CA PRO A 40 6.12 -8.18 4.18
C PRO A 40 6.18 -8.71 5.62
N ASP A 41 5.27 -8.28 6.48
CA ASP A 41 5.20 -8.64 7.91
C ASP A 41 4.70 -10.06 8.17
N LEU A 42 4.28 -10.80 7.13
CA LEU A 42 3.97 -12.23 7.29
C LEU A 42 5.22 -13.05 7.66
N ASP A 43 6.42 -12.47 7.52
CA ASP A 43 7.66 -13.04 8.04
C ASP A 43 7.67 -13.20 9.56
N ILE A 44 6.95 -12.36 10.31
CA ILE A 44 6.78 -12.48 11.77
C ILE A 44 6.06 -13.78 12.10
N ALA A 45 4.96 -14.07 11.39
CA ALA A 45 4.23 -15.32 11.56
C ALA A 45 5.09 -16.54 11.17
N ALA A 46 5.86 -16.44 10.08
CA ALA A 46 6.80 -17.49 9.70
C ALA A 46 7.90 -17.71 10.78
N GLY A 47 8.44 -16.63 11.36
CA GLY A 47 9.41 -16.70 12.45
C GLY A 47 8.83 -17.35 13.70
N LEU A 48 7.60 -16.98 14.09
CA LEU A 48 6.90 -17.59 15.22
C LEU A 48 6.62 -19.08 15.01
N LEU A 49 6.19 -19.48 13.81
CA LEU A 49 5.85 -20.87 13.50
C LEU A 49 7.09 -21.78 13.42
N VAL A 50 8.19 -21.28 12.84
CA VAL A 50 9.39 -22.08 12.60
C VAL A 50 10.37 -22.03 13.78
N HIS A 51 10.55 -20.86 14.40
CA HIS A 51 11.58 -20.61 15.42
C HIS A 51 11.00 -20.27 16.80
N GLY A 52 9.67 -20.13 16.93
CA GLY A 52 9.06 -19.59 18.15
C GLY A 52 9.40 -18.12 18.41
N ASN A 53 9.96 -17.41 17.42
CA ASN A 53 10.45 -16.05 17.54
C ASN A 53 10.04 -15.21 16.32
N GLY A 54 9.17 -14.22 16.52
CA GLY A 54 8.71 -13.32 15.48
C GLY A 54 9.80 -12.41 14.90
N CYS A 55 10.86 -12.15 15.65
CA CYS A 55 12.01 -11.38 15.16
C CYS A 55 12.93 -12.19 14.21
N ALA A 56 12.82 -13.52 14.19
CA ALA A 56 13.79 -14.40 13.51
C ALA A 56 14.00 -14.09 12.03
N PHE A 57 12.92 -13.68 11.34
CA PHE A 57 12.96 -13.34 9.92
C PHE A 57 12.54 -11.90 9.62
N HIS A 58 12.11 -11.16 10.64
CA HIS A 58 11.49 -9.87 10.41
C HIS A 58 12.51 -8.87 9.84
N ARG A 59 12.10 -8.15 8.79
CA ARG A 59 12.91 -7.15 8.04
C ARG A 59 14.07 -7.69 7.22
N GLY A 60 14.09 -9.00 7.06
CA GLY A 60 14.95 -9.71 6.14
C GLY A 60 14.43 -9.67 4.69
N PRO A 61 14.41 -10.82 3.99
CA PRO A 61 14.12 -10.90 2.56
C PRO A 61 12.78 -10.28 2.13
N THR A 62 11.74 -10.39 2.95
CA THR A 62 10.39 -9.86 2.70
C THR A 62 10.34 -8.34 2.62
N HIS A 63 11.30 -7.65 3.25
CA HIS A 63 11.38 -6.18 3.24
C HIS A 63 12.37 -5.67 2.20
N SER A 64 12.46 -6.36 1.06
CA SER A 64 13.34 -6.00 -0.05
C SER A 64 12.55 -5.54 -1.27
N ILE A 65 13.22 -4.75 -2.12
CA ILE A 65 12.65 -4.35 -3.42
C ILE A 65 12.41 -5.59 -4.29
N ALA A 66 13.32 -6.57 -4.23
CA ALA A 66 13.20 -7.83 -4.96
C ALA A 66 11.94 -8.60 -4.55
N PHE A 67 11.67 -8.72 -3.25
CA PHE A 67 10.45 -9.35 -2.76
C PHE A 67 9.20 -8.58 -3.20
N ALA A 68 9.17 -7.26 -3.03
CA ALA A 68 8.03 -6.45 -3.44
C ALA A 68 7.70 -6.64 -4.93
N LEU A 69 8.74 -6.69 -5.78
CA LEU A 69 8.58 -6.90 -7.22
C LEU A 69 8.02 -8.28 -7.53
N LEU A 70 8.63 -9.34 -6.98
CA LEU A 70 8.19 -10.73 -7.19
C LEU A 70 6.76 -10.92 -6.68
N ALA A 71 6.45 -10.46 -5.48
CA ALA A 71 5.13 -10.54 -4.89
C ALA A 71 4.08 -9.77 -5.70
N GLY A 72 4.42 -8.59 -6.23
CA GLY A 72 3.52 -7.82 -7.11
C GLY A 72 3.18 -8.54 -8.42
N VAL A 73 4.16 -9.21 -9.03
CA VAL A 73 3.96 -10.06 -10.21
C VAL A 73 3.08 -11.27 -9.88
N LEU A 74 3.37 -11.96 -8.77
CA LEU A 74 2.62 -13.12 -8.31
C LEU A 74 1.16 -12.76 -7.99
N ALA A 75 0.94 -11.67 -7.26
CA ALA A 75 -0.39 -11.16 -6.92
C ALA A 75 -1.23 -10.89 -8.18
N THR A 76 -0.61 -10.29 -9.20
CA THR A 76 -1.27 -10.03 -10.49
C THR A 76 -1.62 -11.33 -11.21
N ASN A 77 -0.72 -12.31 -11.23
CA ASN A 77 -1.01 -13.59 -11.87
C ASN A 77 -2.09 -14.37 -11.12
N LEU A 78 -2.08 -14.34 -9.78
CA LEU A 78 -3.10 -14.96 -8.96
C LEU A 78 -4.48 -14.33 -9.21
N SER A 79 -4.55 -13.01 -9.41
CA SER A 79 -5.81 -12.33 -9.77
C SER A 79 -6.39 -12.75 -11.13
N LYS A 80 -5.56 -13.29 -12.02
CA LYS A 80 -6.02 -13.86 -13.30
C LYS A 80 -6.57 -15.27 -13.15
N LEU A 81 -6.06 -16.02 -12.17
CA LEU A 81 -6.43 -17.42 -11.93
C LEU A 81 -7.68 -17.53 -11.03
N TRP A 82 -7.87 -16.60 -10.09
CA TRP A 82 -9.01 -16.60 -9.18
C TRP A 82 -9.89 -15.37 -9.34
N PRO A 83 -11.12 -15.51 -9.89
CA PRO A 83 -12.06 -14.39 -10.07
C PRO A 83 -12.47 -13.66 -8.80
N ALA A 84 -12.27 -14.27 -7.63
CA ALA A 84 -12.54 -13.65 -6.33
C ALA A 84 -11.53 -12.52 -6.00
N ILE A 85 -10.33 -12.58 -6.59
CA ILE A 85 -9.27 -11.59 -6.36
C ILE A 85 -9.43 -10.45 -7.38
N PRO A 86 -9.51 -9.19 -6.92
CA PRO A 86 -9.58 -8.03 -7.81
C PRO A 86 -8.40 -7.99 -8.78
N ARG A 87 -8.69 -7.60 -10.03
CA ARG A 87 -7.63 -7.42 -11.02
C ARG A 87 -6.88 -6.12 -10.73
N MET A 88 -5.61 -6.25 -10.38
CA MET A 88 -4.69 -5.14 -10.21
C MET A 88 -3.43 -5.42 -11.00
N ASN A 89 -2.86 -4.40 -11.65
CA ASN A 89 -1.63 -4.60 -12.41
C ASN A 89 -0.42 -4.77 -11.47
N TRP A 90 0.66 -5.34 -12.00
CA TRP A 90 1.83 -5.68 -11.21
C TRP A 90 2.54 -4.46 -10.64
N MET A 91 2.54 -3.32 -11.36
CA MET A 91 3.11 -2.07 -10.87
C MET A 91 2.34 -1.51 -9.67
N HIS A 92 1.00 -1.56 -9.70
CA HIS A 92 0.16 -1.12 -8.58
C HIS A 92 0.39 -2.01 -7.37
N SER A 93 0.36 -3.33 -7.56
CA SER A 93 0.66 -4.29 -6.50
C SER A 93 2.07 -4.09 -5.93
N PHE A 94 3.07 -3.93 -6.80
CA PHE A 94 4.45 -3.64 -6.41
C PHE A 94 4.55 -2.37 -5.57
N LEU A 95 3.96 -1.25 -6.01
CA LEU A 95 4.05 0.01 -5.28
C LEU A 95 3.32 -0.02 -3.94
N ILE A 96 2.21 -0.74 -3.82
CA ILE A 96 1.52 -0.95 -2.54
C ILE A 96 2.42 -1.73 -1.58
N ILE A 97 3.04 -2.83 -2.02
CA ILE A 97 3.95 -3.63 -1.17
C ILE A 97 5.21 -2.80 -0.84
N LEU A 98 5.78 -2.10 -1.81
CA LEU A 98 6.95 -1.26 -1.61
C LEU A 98 6.67 -0.11 -0.63
N SER A 99 5.44 0.41 -0.61
CA SER A 99 5.05 1.46 0.35
C SER A 99 5.17 1.00 1.80
N HIS A 100 4.99 -0.30 2.08
CA HIS A 100 5.28 -0.89 3.38
C HIS A 100 6.76 -0.77 3.72
N VAL A 101 7.62 -1.27 2.83
CA VAL A 101 9.08 -1.30 3.01
C VAL A 101 9.64 0.12 3.18
N ILE A 102 9.17 1.07 2.39
CA ILE A 102 9.54 2.49 2.52
C ILE A 102 9.07 3.06 3.86
N SER A 103 7.84 2.73 4.28
CA SER A 103 7.32 3.20 5.57
C SER A 103 8.17 2.68 6.73
N ASP A 104 8.58 1.41 6.68
CA ASP A 104 9.52 0.89 7.66
C ASP A 104 10.84 1.63 7.63
N LEU A 105 11.46 1.79 6.45
CA LEU A 105 12.73 2.50 6.30
C LEU A 105 12.70 3.92 6.89
N LEU A 106 11.56 4.61 6.80
CA LEU A 106 11.40 6.00 7.27
C LEU A 106 10.98 6.12 8.75
N PHE A 107 10.15 5.19 9.24
CA PHE A 107 9.49 5.32 10.54
C PHE A 107 9.98 4.33 11.60
N THR A 108 11.07 3.61 11.32
CA THR A 108 11.67 2.67 12.24
C THR A 108 13.16 2.93 12.44
N LYS A 109 13.70 2.47 13.56
CA LYS A 109 15.13 2.57 13.86
C LYS A 109 15.93 1.34 13.42
N SER A 110 15.29 0.17 13.34
CA SER A 110 16.01 -1.05 12.94
C SER A 110 16.25 -1.06 11.43
N PRO A 111 17.41 -1.57 10.98
CA PRO A 111 17.73 -1.65 9.57
C PRO A 111 16.77 -2.58 8.83
N VAL A 112 16.58 -2.30 7.55
CA VAL A 112 15.72 -3.04 6.63
C VAL A 112 16.59 -3.58 5.50
N SER A 113 16.38 -4.84 5.10
CA SER A 113 17.15 -5.48 4.01
C SER A 113 16.66 -5.05 2.62
N LEU A 114 16.76 -3.76 2.30
CA LEU A 114 16.19 -3.17 1.09
C LEU A 114 16.75 -3.82 -0.18
N LEU A 115 18.05 -4.09 -0.20
CA LEU A 115 18.81 -4.66 -1.32
C LEU A 115 19.09 -6.16 -1.19
N TRP A 116 18.35 -6.89 -0.35
CA TRP A 116 18.45 -8.35 -0.30
C TRP A 116 18.36 -8.95 -1.72
N PRO A 117 19.25 -9.88 -2.12
CA PRO A 117 20.20 -10.65 -1.29
C PRO A 117 21.60 -10.05 -1.13
N LEU A 118 21.84 -8.80 -1.56
CA LEU A 118 23.16 -8.16 -1.44
C LEU A 118 23.48 -7.72 0.00
N GLU A 119 22.43 -7.43 0.78
CA GLU A 119 22.51 -7.13 2.21
C GLU A 119 21.46 -7.95 2.96
N THR A 120 21.71 -8.25 4.23
CA THR A 120 20.75 -8.94 5.08
C THR A 120 20.83 -8.40 6.50
N HIS A 121 19.71 -7.91 6.96
CA HIS A 121 19.44 -7.40 8.29
C HIS A 121 18.25 -8.15 8.86
N TRP A 122 18.33 -8.44 10.15
CA TRP A 122 17.22 -9.03 10.90
C TRP A 122 16.94 -8.12 12.09
N VAL A 123 15.74 -8.21 12.64
CA VAL A 123 15.46 -7.58 13.93
C VAL A 123 16.13 -8.38 15.03
N ASP A 124 16.93 -7.72 15.86
CA ASP A 124 17.50 -8.32 17.05
C ASP A 124 16.41 -8.53 18.12
N GLY A 125 16.50 -9.66 18.83
CA GLY A 125 15.66 -9.96 19.99
C GLY A 125 14.81 -11.21 19.84
N VAL A 126 13.96 -11.45 20.85
CA VAL A 126 13.01 -12.56 20.89
C VAL A 126 11.63 -11.99 21.13
N SER A 127 10.70 -12.27 20.22
CA SER A 127 9.28 -11.99 20.41
C SER A 127 8.47 -13.28 20.26
N GLY A 128 7.78 -13.67 21.33
CA GLY A 128 6.77 -14.71 21.28
C GLY A 128 5.46 -14.17 20.69
N TRP A 129 4.44 -15.03 20.70
CA TRP A 129 3.09 -14.69 20.20
C TRP A 129 2.50 -13.49 20.93
N GLY A 130 2.66 -13.42 22.26
CA GLY A 130 2.15 -12.32 23.07
C GLY A 130 2.80 -10.99 22.71
N GLU A 131 4.14 -10.91 22.67
CA GLU A 131 4.83 -9.67 22.33
C GLU A 131 4.59 -9.23 20.88
N SER A 132 4.39 -10.18 19.96
CA SER A 132 4.13 -9.87 18.55
C SER A 132 2.70 -9.38 18.30
N LEU A 133 1.72 -9.86 19.07
CA LEU A 133 0.30 -9.51 18.90
C LEU A 133 -0.14 -8.29 19.72
N MET A 134 0.45 -8.07 20.89
CA MET A 134 0.04 -6.98 21.80
C MET A 134 0.01 -5.60 21.11
N PRO A 135 1.03 -5.21 20.31
CA PRO A 135 1.04 -3.90 19.66
C PRO A 135 -0.11 -3.70 18.68
N ILE A 136 -0.52 -4.78 18.00
CA ILE A 136 -1.61 -4.75 17.02
C ILE A 136 -2.94 -4.37 17.69
N PHE A 137 -3.20 -4.91 18.88
CA PHE A 137 -4.48 -4.70 19.58
C PHE A 137 -4.49 -3.49 20.50
N LEU A 138 -3.39 -3.21 21.20
CA LEU A 138 -3.37 -2.21 22.27
C LEU A 138 -2.59 -0.94 21.92
N GLU A 139 -1.74 -0.98 20.89
CA GLU A 139 -0.84 0.14 20.57
C GLU A 139 -1.17 0.84 19.25
N ALA A 140 -2.29 0.49 18.61
CA ALA A 140 -2.75 1.12 17.37
C ALA A 140 -2.83 2.66 17.45
N TYR A 141 -3.00 3.22 18.66
CA TYR A 141 -3.00 4.66 18.89
C TYR A 141 -1.67 5.36 18.54
N LYS A 142 -0.54 4.62 18.52
CA LYS A 142 0.78 5.18 18.20
C LYS A 142 0.87 5.70 16.76
N ASP A 143 0.01 5.19 15.87
CA ASP A 143 0.02 5.55 14.45
C ASP A 143 -1.07 6.55 14.06
N VAL A 144 -1.81 7.13 15.01
CA VAL A 144 -2.91 8.07 14.73
C VAL A 144 -2.49 9.19 13.78
N TRP A 145 -1.27 9.72 13.92
CA TRP A 145 -0.74 10.75 13.04
C TRP A 145 -0.54 10.28 11.59
N VAL A 146 -0.06 9.04 11.40
CA VAL A 146 0.07 8.45 10.05
C VAL A 146 -1.31 8.27 9.41
N LEU A 147 -2.29 7.80 10.19
CA LEU A 147 -3.67 7.66 9.71
C LEU A 147 -4.25 9.02 9.29
N LEU A 148 -4.06 10.07 10.10
CA LEU A 148 -4.54 11.42 9.81
C LEU A 148 -3.89 12.00 8.54
N ILE A 149 -2.58 11.85 8.38
CA ILE A 149 -1.85 12.31 7.19
C ILE A 149 -2.37 11.59 5.93
N CYS A 150 -2.54 10.27 6.02
CA CYS A 150 -3.10 9.46 4.93
C CYS A 150 -4.51 9.92 4.53
N LEU A 151 -5.39 10.16 5.51
CA LEU A 151 -6.75 10.66 5.27
C LEU A 151 -6.75 12.02 4.58
N ILE A 152 -5.94 12.96 5.07
CA ILE A 152 -5.80 14.30 4.46
C ILE A 152 -5.29 14.16 3.03
N MET A 153 -4.26 13.34 2.79
CA MET A 153 -3.70 13.12 1.46
C MET A 153 -4.75 12.57 0.49
N MET A 154 -5.50 11.55 0.89
CA MET A 154 -6.57 10.99 0.06
C MET A 154 -7.65 12.03 -0.27
N MET A 155 -8.05 12.85 0.71
CA MET A 155 -9.00 13.95 0.48
C MET A 155 -8.47 14.96 -0.54
N LEU A 156 -7.20 15.35 -0.44
CA LEU A 156 -6.57 16.28 -1.37
C LEU A 156 -6.48 15.70 -2.79
N VAL A 157 -6.11 14.43 -2.92
CA VAL A 157 -6.04 13.73 -4.21
C VAL A 157 -7.41 13.66 -4.88
N ARG A 158 -8.46 13.36 -4.13
CA ARG A 158 -9.85 13.34 -4.65
C ARG A 158 -10.36 14.72 -5.03
N LEU A 159 -10.04 15.73 -4.23
CA LEU A 159 -10.40 17.12 -4.55
C LEU A 159 -9.72 17.55 -5.85
N ALA A 160 -8.42 17.27 -6.00
CA ALA A 160 -7.68 17.57 -7.22
C ALA A 160 -8.23 16.82 -8.45
N GLY A 161 -8.62 15.54 -8.27
CA GLY A 161 -9.29 14.75 -9.30
C GLY A 161 -10.60 15.40 -9.77
N THR A 162 -11.47 15.75 -8.82
CA THR A 162 -12.76 16.42 -9.08
C THR A 162 -12.60 17.75 -9.80
N VAL A 163 -11.65 18.59 -9.35
CA VAL A 163 -11.38 19.90 -9.97
C VAL A 163 -10.88 19.72 -11.41
N LYS A 164 -10.00 18.75 -11.65
CA LYS A 164 -9.45 18.46 -12.98
C LYS A 164 -10.52 17.95 -13.94
N GLU A 165 -11.43 17.10 -13.47
CA GLU A 165 -12.52 16.57 -14.27
C GLU A 165 -13.51 17.67 -14.66
N ARG A 166 -13.88 18.54 -13.71
CA ARG A 166 -14.72 19.71 -13.97
C ARG A 166 -14.09 20.68 -14.97
N SER A 167 -12.79 20.98 -14.83
CA SER A 167 -12.09 21.83 -15.80
C SER A 167 -12.10 21.24 -17.22
N ARG A 168 -12.00 19.90 -17.33
CA ARG A 168 -12.03 19.20 -18.62
C ARG A 168 -13.42 19.24 -19.26
N THR A 169 -14.49 19.10 -18.48
CA THR A 169 -15.87 19.23 -18.99
C THR A 169 -16.16 20.65 -19.44
N ASP A 170 -15.74 21.67 -18.66
CA ASP A 170 -15.95 23.08 -19.01
C ASP A 170 -15.24 23.44 -20.33
N LEU A 171 -14.01 22.94 -20.54
CA LEU A 171 -13.26 23.12 -21.80
C LEU A 171 -13.91 22.40 -22.99
N ALA A 172 -14.49 21.22 -22.77
CA ALA A 172 -15.19 20.48 -23.81
C ALA A 172 -16.46 21.22 -24.26
N ASP A 173 -17.28 21.67 -23.31
CA ASP A 173 -18.51 22.44 -23.58
C ASP A 173 -18.21 23.75 -24.31
N TYR A 174 -17.13 24.45 -23.94
CA TYR A 174 -16.68 25.65 -24.65
C TYR A 174 -16.33 25.35 -26.11
N ARG A 175 -15.56 24.27 -26.37
CA ARG A 175 -15.18 23.88 -27.73
C ARG A 175 -16.40 23.49 -28.59
N PHE A 176 -17.38 22.77 -28.03
CA PHE A 176 -18.61 22.44 -28.75
C PHE A 176 -19.46 23.68 -29.07
N SER A 177 -19.50 24.65 -28.17
CA SER A 177 -20.19 25.93 -28.39
C SER A 177 -19.58 26.73 -29.55
N GLU A 178 -18.25 26.78 -29.67
CA GLU A 178 -17.57 27.46 -30.78
C GLU A 178 -17.82 26.76 -32.12
N VAL A 179 -17.70 25.43 -32.19
CA VAL A 179 -17.96 24.67 -33.44
C VAL A 179 -19.41 24.86 -33.91
N SER A 180 -20.38 24.89 -33.00
CA SER A 180 -21.78 25.16 -33.37
C SER A 180 -22.02 26.59 -33.88
N LYS A 181 -21.19 27.57 -33.50
CA LYS A 181 -21.29 28.94 -34.01
C LYS A 181 -20.71 29.07 -35.41
N ASP A 182 -19.65 28.33 -35.71
CA ASP A 182 -18.98 28.37 -37.01
C ASP A 182 -19.81 27.69 -38.12
N GLN A 183 -20.57 26.63 -37.80
CA GLN A 183 -21.48 25.97 -38.76
C GLN A 183 -22.78 26.75 -39.09
N ARG A 184 -23.07 27.86 -38.40
CA ARG A 184 -24.26 28.69 -38.65
C ARG A 184 -23.95 29.98 -39.43
N ARG A 185 -22.71 30.16 -39.88
CA ARG A 185 -22.29 31.24 -40.78
C ARG A 185 -22.08 30.69 -42.18
#